data_AF-A0A960T7G9-F1
#
_entry.id   AF-A0A960T7G9-F1
#
_cell.length_a   1.000
_cell.length_b   1.000
_cell.length_c   1.000
_cell.angle_alpha   90.00
_cell.angle_beta   90.00
_cell.angle_gamma   90.00
#
_symmetry.space_group_name_H-M   'P 1'
#
loop_
_entity.id
_entity.type
_entity.pdbx_description
1 polymer ?
#
loop_
_entity_poly.entity_id
_entity_poly.type
_entity_poly.pdbx_seq_one_letter_code
_entity_poly.pdbx_strand_id
1 'polypeptide(L)'
;MDDSSVHYAYGLRTRYNTLLYAACAAQYALLVEPFDKDLAKKYSVSALRAYAFGTDSKHDLGTASLHAKSERGRGMDYVQPFQDMDQTSLGVYETHARLRLFLLTDDPSYLDTVQDLLIHSPRPFQHPLEAKMLVPWLHFSLMHPKIAQHIPKGVIEEWRSLFVGHAADIAKHSWGQPYRASWPVNQDYWMAWGASSFYNQAKFLLIAHTLSGMDGFKDTALKNCDFMLGCNPMGMSWTTGVGTCYPVDIQHGPSETDGIADPVPGITIYGYTGGVARDLTSLIWTSPDAKLGTLTFMPKANTYLPVWNRWSCHPSSNAGQCEFTIHETVSASIFATAMLLPDGWMPSEELKNSQPKDEKDLFGYWYLP
;
A
#
# COMPACT_ATOMS: atom_id res chain seq x y z
N MET A 1 -10.94 2.18 18.37
CA MET A 1 -9.82 3.10 18.63
C MET A 1 -10.34 4.52 18.64
N ASP A 2 -11.03 4.92 19.70
CA ASP A 2 -11.32 6.33 20.00
C ASP A 2 -11.65 6.35 21.49
N ASP A 3 -10.59 6.36 22.31
CA ASP A 3 -10.72 6.56 23.74
C ASP A 3 -10.58 8.07 23.99
N SER A 4 -11.71 8.72 24.26
CA SER A 4 -11.78 10.15 24.56
C SER A 4 -11.04 10.54 25.84
N SER A 5 -10.59 9.57 26.65
CA SER A 5 -9.78 9.82 27.85
C SER A 5 -8.28 9.93 27.55
N VAL A 6 -7.86 9.68 26.31
CA VAL A 6 -6.45 9.56 25.94
C VAL A 6 -5.98 10.80 25.17
N HIS A 7 -5.15 11.62 25.82
CA HIS A 7 -4.54 12.85 25.28
C HIS A 7 -3.28 12.59 24.42
N TYR A 8 -3.15 11.45 23.74
CA TYR A 8 -1.97 11.21 22.89
C TYR A 8 -2.21 11.75 21.48
N ALA A 9 -1.21 12.48 20.99
CA ALA A 9 -1.31 13.43 19.91
C ALA A 9 -1.80 12.83 18.59
N TYR A 10 -2.83 13.45 18.01
CA TYR A 10 -2.89 13.65 16.56
C TYR A 10 -1.51 14.15 16.12
N GLY A 11 -0.88 13.51 15.13
CA GLY A 11 0.47 13.86 14.69
C GLY A 11 0.68 15.38 14.55
N LEU A 12 1.89 15.85 14.86
CA LEU A 12 2.21 17.28 14.78
C LEU A 12 1.88 17.82 13.39
N ARG A 13 1.36 19.06 13.34
CA ARG A 13 1.00 19.75 12.09
C ARG A 13 2.26 20.28 11.40
N THR A 14 3.09 19.38 10.93
CA THR A 14 4.30 19.72 10.17
C THR A 14 3.92 20.31 8.82
N ARG A 15 4.84 21.06 8.23
CA ARG A 15 4.65 21.63 6.88
C ARG A 15 4.44 20.53 5.83
N TYR A 16 5.22 19.45 5.87
CA TYR A 16 5.10 18.35 4.90
C TYR A 16 3.76 17.61 4.99
N ASN A 17 3.25 17.31 6.19
CA ASN A 17 1.93 16.68 6.37
C ASN A 17 0.82 17.59 5.85
N THR A 18 0.97 18.91 6.05
CA THR A 18 0.00 19.89 5.57
C THR A 18 0.01 20.01 4.04
N LEU A 19 1.18 19.94 3.40
CA LEU A 19 1.29 19.91 1.94
C LEU A 19 0.70 18.63 1.34
N LEU A 20 0.97 17.47 1.96
CA LEU A 20 0.34 16.21 1.56
C LEU A 20 -1.19 16.30 1.66
N TYR A 21 -1.71 16.84 2.77
CA TYR A 21 -3.14 17.09 2.93
C TYR A 21 -3.67 18.06 1.85
N ALA A 22 -2.96 19.15 1.55
CA ALA A 22 -3.37 20.10 0.52
C ALA A 22 -3.56 19.41 -0.84
N ALA A 23 -2.62 18.55 -1.22
CA ALA A 23 -2.69 17.78 -2.45
C ALA A 23 -3.87 16.80 -2.47
N CYS A 24 -4.07 16.05 -1.38
CA CYS A 24 -5.20 15.12 -1.24
C CYS A 24 -6.55 15.83 -1.25
N ALA A 25 -6.68 16.96 -0.54
CA ALA A 25 -7.88 17.78 -0.50
C ALA A 25 -8.22 18.38 -1.87
N ALA A 26 -7.20 18.86 -2.61
CA ALA A 26 -7.37 19.35 -3.97
C ALA A 26 -7.84 18.24 -4.93
N GLN A 27 -7.22 17.06 -4.85
CA GLN A 27 -7.65 15.91 -5.64
C GLN A 27 -9.08 15.47 -5.29
N TYR A 28 -9.44 15.43 -4.01
CA TYR A 28 -10.78 15.07 -3.57
C TYR A 28 -11.83 16.08 -4.06
N ALA A 29 -11.53 17.39 -3.96
CA ALA A 29 -12.43 18.43 -4.43
C ALA A 29 -12.79 18.27 -5.92
N LEU A 30 -11.80 17.96 -6.77
CA LEU A 30 -12.03 17.67 -8.20
C LEU A 30 -12.88 16.40 -8.42
N LEU A 31 -12.62 15.34 -7.66
CA LEU A 31 -13.32 14.07 -7.82
C LEU A 31 -14.77 14.12 -7.31
N VAL A 32 -15.04 14.92 -6.28
CA VAL A 32 -16.36 14.99 -5.65
C VAL A 32 -17.28 16.02 -6.31
N GLU A 33 -16.76 17.01 -7.03
CA GLU A 33 -17.55 18.09 -7.65
C GLU A 33 -18.77 17.61 -8.47
N PRO A 34 -18.70 16.54 -9.29
CA PRO A 34 -19.86 16.05 -10.03
C PRO A 34 -20.99 15.51 -9.14
N PHE A 35 -20.69 15.17 -7.89
CA PHE A 35 -21.60 14.53 -6.94
C PHE A 35 -22.05 15.47 -5.82
N ASP A 36 -21.17 16.35 -5.35
CA ASP A 36 -21.42 17.31 -4.29
C ASP A 36 -20.55 18.58 -4.45
N LYS A 37 -21.17 19.63 -5.01
CA LYS A 37 -20.50 20.91 -5.29
C LYS A 37 -20.13 21.69 -4.04
N ASP A 38 -20.93 21.61 -2.99
CA ASP A 38 -20.67 22.32 -1.74
C ASP A 38 -19.50 21.69 -1.00
N LEU A 39 -19.44 20.36 -1.00
CA LEU A 39 -18.31 19.62 -0.47
C LEU A 39 -17.04 19.86 -1.28
N ALA A 40 -17.12 19.86 -2.62
CA ALA A 40 -16.01 20.23 -3.48
C ALA A 40 -15.47 21.62 -3.13
N LYS A 41 -16.34 22.63 -3.07
CA LYS A 41 -15.95 24.00 -2.68
C LYS A 41 -15.29 24.06 -1.31
N LYS A 42 -15.82 23.33 -0.32
CA LYS A 42 -15.24 23.26 1.03
C LYS A 42 -13.81 22.72 0.99
N TYR A 43 -13.57 21.62 0.28
CA TYR A 43 -12.24 21.04 0.17
C TYR A 43 -11.29 21.85 -0.72
N SER A 44 -11.78 22.55 -1.75
CA SER A 44 -10.97 23.49 -2.53
C SER A 44 -10.41 24.60 -1.65
N VAL A 45 -11.26 25.24 -0.84
CA VAL A 45 -10.84 26.29 0.10
C VAL A 45 -9.86 25.73 1.15
N SER A 46 -10.11 24.53 1.67
CA SER A 46 -9.20 23.88 2.62
C SER A 46 -7.83 23.56 2.01
N ALA A 47 -7.80 23.09 0.76
CA ALA A 47 -6.56 22.78 0.04
C ALA A 47 -5.68 24.02 -0.15
N LEU A 48 -6.28 25.14 -0.58
CA LEU A 48 -5.58 26.41 -0.75
C LEU A 48 -4.99 26.94 0.57
N ARG A 49 -5.77 26.87 1.67
CA ARG A 49 -5.30 27.27 3.00
C ARG A 49 -4.17 26.38 3.51
N ALA A 50 -4.30 25.06 3.34
CA ALA A 50 -3.28 24.11 3.73
C ALA A 50 -1.98 24.32 2.95
N TYR A 51 -2.08 24.56 1.64
CA TYR A 51 -0.91 24.88 0.83
C TYR A 51 -0.22 26.15 1.32
N ALA A 52 -0.96 27.25 1.52
CA ALA A 52 -0.40 28.50 2.04
C ALA A 52 0.31 28.30 3.39
N PHE A 53 -0.27 27.49 4.29
CA PHE A 53 0.37 27.12 5.55
C PHE A 53 1.66 26.33 5.33
N GLY A 54 1.62 25.27 4.51
CA GLY A 54 2.73 24.36 4.29
C GLY A 54 3.92 25.00 3.58
N THR A 55 3.69 25.96 2.68
CA THR A 55 4.76 26.67 1.98
C THR A 55 5.38 27.80 2.80
N ASP A 56 4.71 28.32 3.83
CA ASP A 56 5.27 29.38 4.68
C ASP A 56 6.28 28.81 5.69
N SER A 57 7.54 29.23 5.58
CA SER A 57 8.63 28.79 6.46
C SER A 57 8.46 29.24 7.91
N LYS A 58 7.58 30.20 8.20
CA LYS A 58 7.24 30.61 9.58
C LYS A 58 6.47 29.54 10.36
N HIS A 59 5.90 28.55 9.68
CA HIS A 59 5.20 27.43 10.31
C HIS A 59 6.08 26.21 10.58
N ASP A 60 7.39 26.33 10.38
CA ASP A 60 8.35 25.29 10.76
C ASP A 60 8.31 25.09 12.29
N LEU A 61 8.19 23.84 12.74
CA LEU A 61 8.10 23.55 14.17
C LEU A 61 9.46 23.59 14.87
N GLY A 62 10.57 23.61 14.12
CA GLY A 62 11.93 23.53 14.65
C GLY A 62 12.08 22.28 15.54
N THR A 63 12.21 22.50 16.84
CA THR A 63 12.20 21.44 17.85
C THR A 63 10.91 21.50 18.64
N ALA A 64 10.11 20.43 18.56
CA ALA A 64 8.91 20.20 19.34
C ALA A 64 9.11 19.08 20.38
N SER A 65 8.21 18.99 21.35
CA SER A 65 8.16 17.91 22.34
C SER A 65 6.96 17.00 22.07
N LEU A 66 7.23 15.71 21.86
CA LEU A 66 6.20 14.68 21.75
C LEU A 66 6.05 13.98 23.10
N HIS A 67 4.85 14.01 23.66
CA HIS A 67 4.50 13.23 24.84
C HIS A 67 4.07 11.83 24.42
N ALA A 68 4.68 10.81 25.00
CA ALA A 68 4.44 9.41 24.68
C ALA A 68 4.50 8.54 25.93
N LYS A 69 4.08 7.27 25.80
CA LYS A 69 4.16 6.25 26.85
C LYS A 69 4.97 5.06 26.39
N SER A 70 5.85 4.56 27.26
CA SER A 70 6.65 3.35 26.96
C SER A 70 5.74 2.12 26.80
N GLU A 71 6.33 0.99 26.38
CA GLU A 71 5.61 -0.29 26.25
C GLU A 71 4.35 -0.23 25.37
N ARG A 72 4.45 0.52 24.25
CA ARG A 72 3.35 0.74 23.30
C ARG A 72 2.11 1.34 23.97
N GLY A 73 2.30 2.35 24.83
CA GLY A 73 1.21 3.10 25.45
C GLY A 73 0.79 2.63 26.85
N ARG A 74 1.42 1.58 27.39
CA ARG A 74 1.05 0.98 28.69
C ARG A 74 2.01 1.32 29.84
N GLY A 75 3.22 1.74 29.52
CA GLY A 75 4.25 2.03 30.50
C GLY A 75 4.28 3.49 30.96
N MET A 76 5.45 3.92 31.41
CA MET A 76 5.67 5.26 31.96
C MET A 76 5.60 6.34 30.88
N ASP A 77 5.11 7.53 31.27
CA ASP A 77 5.16 8.72 30.43
C ASP A 77 6.62 9.13 30.16
N TYR A 78 6.90 9.53 28.93
CA TYR A 78 8.17 10.15 28.55
C TYR A 78 7.94 11.25 27.51
N VAL A 79 8.93 12.15 27.40
CA VAL A 79 8.95 13.21 26.40
C VAL A 79 10.06 12.91 25.40
N GLN A 80 9.69 12.78 24.14
CA GLN A 80 10.62 12.61 23.03
C GLN A 80 10.79 13.95 22.32
N PRO A 81 12.01 14.52 22.23
CA PRO A 81 12.25 15.63 21.33
C PRO A 81 11.95 15.18 19.89
N PHE A 82 11.13 15.96 19.19
CA PHE A 82 10.87 15.84 17.76
C PHE A 82 11.50 17.04 17.08
N GLN A 83 12.39 16.77 16.14
CA GLN A 83 12.93 17.82 15.30
C GLN A 83 12.24 17.72 13.95
N ASP A 84 11.64 18.82 13.48
CA ASP A 84 11.02 18.93 12.17
C ASP A 84 12.14 19.01 11.11
N MET A 85 12.87 17.89 10.95
CA MET A 85 14.13 17.79 10.22
C MET A 85 13.97 17.66 8.70
N ASP A 86 12.76 17.70 8.16
CA ASP A 86 12.52 17.23 6.80
C ASP A 86 12.53 18.33 5.73
N GLN A 87 13.35 19.38 5.93
CA GLN A 87 13.54 20.40 4.88
C GLN A 87 14.12 19.79 3.59
N THR A 88 14.91 18.72 3.69
CA THR A 88 15.47 18.01 2.52
C THR A 88 14.43 17.22 1.72
N SER A 89 13.28 16.87 2.30
CA SER A 89 12.20 16.15 1.59
C SER A 89 10.93 16.98 1.41
N LEU A 90 10.88 18.22 1.93
CA LEU A 90 9.71 19.10 1.75
C LEU A 90 9.36 19.31 0.27
N GLY A 91 10.39 19.38 -0.58
CA GLY A 91 10.25 19.66 -2.01
C GLY A 91 9.36 18.66 -2.76
N VAL A 92 9.36 17.37 -2.40
CA VAL A 92 8.48 16.39 -3.06
C VAL A 92 7.01 16.59 -2.69
N TYR A 93 6.73 16.92 -1.41
CA TYR A 93 5.37 17.21 -0.96
C TYR A 93 4.85 18.54 -1.53
N GLU A 94 5.71 19.55 -1.62
CA GLU A 94 5.39 20.82 -2.26
C GLU A 94 5.13 20.63 -3.75
N THR A 95 5.98 19.86 -4.44
CA THR A 95 5.76 19.48 -5.85
C THR A 95 4.40 18.82 -6.01
N HIS A 96 4.08 17.82 -5.19
CA HIS A 96 2.78 17.15 -5.26
C HIS A 96 1.60 18.12 -5.07
N ALA A 97 1.67 18.99 -4.07
CA ALA A 97 0.64 19.98 -3.78
C ALA A 97 0.46 20.99 -4.93
N ARG A 98 1.56 21.51 -5.49
CA ARG A 98 1.57 22.41 -6.65
C ARG A 98 0.89 21.79 -7.86
N LEU A 99 1.27 20.56 -8.21
CA LEU A 99 0.67 19.84 -9.34
C LEU A 99 -0.85 19.66 -9.13
N ARG A 100 -1.28 19.29 -7.92
CA ARG A 100 -2.71 19.13 -7.62
C ARG A 100 -3.48 20.45 -7.57
N LEU A 101 -2.87 21.53 -7.08
CA LEU A 101 -3.51 22.86 -7.08
C LEU A 101 -3.61 23.47 -8.47
N PHE A 102 -2.64 23.25 -9.34
CA PHE A 102 -2.78 23.61 -10.75
C PHE A 102 -4.00 22.91 -11.37
N LEU A 103 -4.17 21.60 -11.16
CA LEU A 103 -5.34 20.88 -11.67
C LEU A 103 -6.66 21.37 -11.06
N LEU A 104 -6.64 21.84 -9.82
CA LEU A 104 -7.81 22.36 -9.12
C LEU A 104 -8.23 23.75 -9.61
N THR A 105 -7.27 24.61 -9.92
CA THR A 105 -7.49 26.06 -10.12
C THR A 105 -7.28 26.53 -11.55
N ASP A 106 -6.62 25.72 -12.39
CA ASP A 106 -6.07 26.11 -13.68
C ASP A 106 -5.11 27.33 -13.62
N ASP A 107 -4.58 27.68 -12.44
CA ASP A 107 -3.61 28.77 -12.26
C ASP A 107 -2.17 28.27 -12.52
N PRO A 108 -1.51 28.71 -13.62
CA PRO A 108 -0.19 28.24 -13.99
C PRO A 108 0.91 28.63 -13.00
N SER A 109 0.70 29.62 -12.13
CA SER A 109 1.70 30.06 -11.14
C SER A 109 2.08 28.97 -10.14
N TYR A 110 1.21 27.97 -9.94
CA TYR A 110 1.55 26.79 -9.15
C TYR A 110 2.68 25.97 -9.76
N LEU A 111 2.90 26.05 -11.08
CA LEU A 111 3.92 25.28 -11.81
C LEU A 111 5.29 25.97 -11.89
N ASP A 112 5.39 27.27 -11.58
CA ASP A 112 6.58 28.10 -11.81
C ASP A 112 7.88 27.50 -11.22
N THR A 113 7.81 26.91 -10.02
CA THR A 113 8.98 26.35 -9.31
C THR A 113 9.07 24.83 -9.40
N VAL A 114 8.14 24.17 -10.09
CA VAL A 114 8.11 22.69 -10.15
C VAL A 114 9.41 22.16 -10.74
N GLN A 115 9.94 22.77 -11.80
CA GLN A 115 11.17 22.29 -12.42
C GLN A 115 12.36 22.32 -11.44
N ASP A 116 12.51 23.39 -10.66
CA ASP A 116 13.58 23.51 -9.67
C ASP A 116 13.42 22.50 -8.52
N LEU A 117 12.19 22.29 -8.07
CA LEU A 117 11.88 21.29 -7.05
C LEU A 117 12.20 19.87 -7.52
N LEU A 118 11.99 19.57 -8.81
CA LEU A 118 12.27 18.24 -9.37
C LEU A 118 13.77 17.91 -9.43
N ILE A 119 14.65 18.92 -9.53
CA ILE A 119 16.12 18.72 -9.54
C ILE A 119 16.58 18.05 -8.22
N HIS A 120 15.96 18.42 -7.11
CA HIS A 120 16.30 17.95 -5.78
C HIS A 120 15.35 16.87 -5.25
N SER A 121 14.30 16.53 -6.01
CA SER A 121 13.33 15.51 -5.61
C SER A 121 13.93 14.11 -5.73
N PRO A 122 13.60 13.20 -4.79
CA PRO A 122 14.01 11.81 -4.90
C PRO A 122 13.45 11.21 -6.18
N ARG A 123 14.34 10.56 -6.95
CA ARG A 123 13.93 9.81 -8.13
C ARG A 123 13.10 8.60 -7.68
N PRO A 124 11.97 8.29 -8.36
CA PRO A 124 11.15 7.15 -8.01
C PRO A 124 11.85 5.83 -8.36
N PHE A 125 11.48 4.78 -7.66
CA PHE A 125 11.84 3.38 -7.86
C PHE A 125 13.34 3.08 -7.75
N GLN A 126 14.05 3.73 -6.84
CA GLN A 126 15.47 3.46 -6.57
C GLN A 126 15.66 2.25 -5.64
N HIS A 127 14.65 1.93 -4.83
CA HIS A 127 14.62 0.75 -3.97
C HIS A 127 13.52 -0.23 -4.40
N PRO A 128 13.76 -1.56 -4.34
CA PRO A 128 12.80 -2.56 -4.83
C PRO A 128 11.43 -2.61 -4.14
N LEU A 129 11.30 -2.02 -2.94
CA LEU A 129 10.05 -1.94 -2.19
C LEU A 129 9.26 -0.64 -2.43
N GLU A 130 9.71 0.23 -3.33
CA GLU A 130 9.09 1.54 -3.53
C GLU A 130 7.70 1.49 -4.17
N ALA A 131 7.33 0.41 -4.87
CA ALA A 131 5.99 0.28 -5.47
C ALA A 131 4.84 0.36 -4.44
N LYS A 132 5.10 -0.05 -3.18
CA LYS A 132 4.15 0.07 -2.06
C LYS A 132 4.26 1.38 -1.27
N MET A 133 5.32 2.16 -1.50
CA MET A 133 5.57 3.43 -0.81
C MET A 133 4.82 4.58 -1.47
N LEU A 134 4.56 5.65 -0.71
CA LEU A 134 3.86 6.85 -1.20
C LEU A 134 4.72 7.69 -2.17
N VAL A 135 5.99 7.91 -1.83
CA VAL A 135 6.87 8.93 -2.44
C VAL A 135 6.96 8.84 -3.97
N PRO A 136 7.12 7.65 -4.60
CA PRO A 136 7.20 7.57 -6.07
C PRO A 136 5.95 8.11 -6.78
N TRP A 137 4.78 7.97 -6.15
CA TRP A 137 3.50 8.35 -6.74
C TRP A 137 3.21 9.86 -6.65
N LEU A 138 3.92 10.58 -5.79
CA LEU A 138 3.75 12.03 -5.60
C LEU A 138 4.06 12.82 -6.88
N HIS A 139 4.92 12.28 -7.75
CA HIS A 139 5.31 12.87 -9.04
C HIS A 139 4.41 12.46 -10.21
N PHE A 140 3.51 11.49 -10.03
CA PHE A 140 2.75 10.92 -11.16
C PHE A 140 1.90 11.97 -11.91
N SER A 141 1.44 13.02 -11.23
CA SER A 141 0.65 14.09 -11.84
C SER A 141 1.42 14.87 -12.93
N LEU A 142 2.76 14.79 -12.97
CA LEU A 142 3.56 15.34 -14.07
C LEU A 142 3.11 14.82 -15.45
N MET A 143 2.62 13.57 -15.50
CA MET A 143 2.18 12.94 -16.74
C MET A 143 0.78 13.38 -17.19
N HIS A 144 0.07 14.18 -16.39
CA HIS A 144 -1.25 14.68 -16.75
C HIS A 144 -1.14 15.66 -17.94
N PRO A 145 -1.96 15.53 -19.01
CA PRO A 145 -1.83 16.36 -20.22
C PRO A 145 -1.84 17.88 -19.96
N LYS A 146 -2.74 18.35 -19.07
CA LYS A 146 -2.78 19.77 -18.67
C LYS A 146 -1.49 20.24 -18.00
N ILE A 147 -0.76 19.38 -17.30
CA ILE A 147 0.52 19.74 -16.65
C ILE A 147 1.66 19.64 -17.65
N ALA A 148 1.72 18.53 -18.39
CA ALA A 148 2.81 18.20 -19.29
C ALA A 148 3.05 19.26 -20.38
N GLN A 149 2.01 20.00 -20.80
CA GLN A 149 2.14 21.09 -21.77
C GLN A 149 2.83 22.35 -21.21
N HIS A 150 2.93 22.51 -19.88
CA HIS A 150 3.57 23.66 -19.23
C HIS A 150 5.00 23.38 -18.78
N ILE A 151 5.41 22.12 -18.74
CA ILE A 151 6.74 21.69 -18.30
C ILE A 151 7.58 21.34 -19.53
N PRO A 152 8.90 21.66 -19.58
CA PRO A 152 9.73 21.33 -20.73
C PRO A 152 9.62 19.85 -21.11
N LYS A 153 9.39 19.58 -22.40
CA LYS A 153 9.17 18.22 -22.91
C LYS A 153 10.26 17.23 -22.48
N GLY A 154 11.53 17.66 -22.45
CA GLY A 154 12.65 16.83 -22.00
C GLY A 154 12.51 16.34 -20.56
N VAL A 155 12.02 17.19 -19.65
CA VAL A 155 11.77 16.83 -18.25
C VAL A 155 10.62 15.82 -18.16
N ILE A 156 9.54 16.04 -18.91
CA ILE A 156 8.41 15.11 -18.94
C ILE A 156 8.83 13.73 -19.45
N GLU A 157 9.60 13.66 -20.54
CA GLU A 157 10.06 12.36 -21.06
C GLU A 157 11.07 11.68 -20.15
N GLU A 158 11.94 12.44 -19.49
CA GLU A 158 12.84 11.91 -18.47
C GLU A 158 12.04 11.24 -17.34
N TRP A 159 11.08 11.95 -16.74
CA TRP A 159 10.26 11.38 -15.67
C TRP A 159 9.39 10.22 -16.16
N ARG A 160 8.80 10.30 -17.36
CA ARG A 160 8.08 9.18 -17.99
C ARG A 160 8.95 7.93 -18.10
N SER A 161 10.21 8.10 -18.51
CA SER A 161 11.15 6.99 -18.69
C SER A 161 11.46 6.26 -17.39
N LEU A 162 11.41 6.94 -16.22
CA LEU A 162 11.61 6.30 -14.92
C LEU A 162 10.47 5.33 -14.59
N PHE A 163 9.22 5.70 -14.86
CA PHE A 163 8.06 4.82 -14.67
C PHE A 163 8.08 3.65 -15.67
N VAL A 164 8.31 3.93 -16.97
CA VAL A 164 8.26 2.89 -18.00
C VAL A 164 9.47 1.93 -17.91
N GLY A 165 10.65 2.45 -17.61
CA GLY A 165 11.88 1.66 -17.48
C GLY A 165 11.82 0.66 -16.34
N HIS A 166 11.41 1.10 -15.15
CA HIS A 166 11.27 0.18 -14.01
C HIS A 166 10.15 -0.86 -14.24
N ALA A 167 9.08 -0.50 -14.98
CA ALA A 167 8.03 -1.47 -15.34
C ALA A 167 8.56 -2.56 -16.28
N ALA A 168 9.45 -2.20 -17.21
CA ALA A 168 10.13 -3.16 -18.06
C ALA A 168 11.00 -4.14 -17.27
N ASP A 169 11.67 -3.69 -16.22
CA ASP A 169 12.50 -4.56 -15.37
C ASP A 169 11.66 -5.53 -14.54
N ILE A 170 10.59 -5.03 -13.91
CA ILE A 170 9.63 -5.88 -13.18
C ILE A 170 8.97 -6.91 -14.11
N ALA A 171 8.57 -6.51 -15.33
CA ALA A 171 7.92 -7.41 -16.27
C ALA A 171 8.81 -8.58 -16.70
N LYS A 172 10.13 -8.38 -16.81
CA LYS A 172 11.09 -9.45 -17.13
C LYS A 172 11.08 -10.56 -16.09
N HIS A 173 10.88 -10.24 -14.81
CA HIS A 173 10.89 -11.23 -13.73
C HIS A 173 9.76 -12.27 -13.85
N SER A 174 8.60 -11.88 -14.39
CA SER A 174 7.45 -12.78 -14.58
C SER A 174 7.79 -14.00 -15.44
N TRP A 175 8.74 -13.89 -16.36
CA TRP A 175 9.11 -15.00 -17.25
C TRP A 175 9.89 -16.11 -16.54
N GLY A 176 10.61 -15.78 -15.47
CA GLY A 176 11.40 -16.72 -14.68
C GLY A 176 10.62 -17.37 -13.53
N GLN A 177 9.46 -16.82 -13.15
CA GLN A 177 8.65 -17.35 -12.05
C GLN A 177 7.65 -18.41 -12.54
N PRO A 178 7.55 -19.59 -11.89
CA PRO A 178 6.58 -20.63 -12.27
C PRO A 178 5.13 -20.15 -12.29
N TYR A 179 4.77 -19.28 -11.35
CA TYR A 179 3.44 -18.68 -11.22
C TYR A 179 3.32 -17.30 -11.90
N ARG A 180 4.32 -16.92 -12.71
CA ARG A 180 4.34 -15.68 -13.50
C ARG A 180 4.19 -14.36 -12.72
N ALA A 181 4.22 -14.39 -11.38
CA ALA A 181 4.32 -13.18 -10.57
C ALA A 181 5.62 -12.42 -10.88
N SER A 182 5.59 -11.11 -10.79
CA SER A 182 6.70 -10.24 -11.19
C SER A 182 7.77 -10.09 -10.09
N TRP A 183 8.02 -11.14 -9.31
CA TRP A 183 9.07 -11.19 -8.30
C TRP A 183 10.38 -11.73 -8.88
N PRO A 184 11.55 -11.16 -8.58
CA PRO A 184 12.80 -11.72 -9.03
C PRO A 184 13.09 -13.10 -8.41
N VAL A 185 13.68 -14.02 -9.18
CA VAL A 185 14.03 -15.37 -8.72
C VAL A 185 15.18 -15.31 -7.72
N ASN A 186 15.15 -16.16 -6.68
CA ASN A 186 16.17 -16.24 -5.61
C ASN A 186 16.42 -14.92 -4.84
N GLN A 187 15.36 -14.12 -4.69
CA GLN A 187 15.40 -12.83 -3.99
C GLN A 187 14.41 -12.82 -2.81
N ASP A 188 14.51 -13.80 -1.91
CA ASP A 188 13.65 -13.89 -0.72
C ASP A 188 14.18 -13.07 0.47
N TYR A 189 15.51 -12.87 0.58
CA TYR A 189 16.14 -12.25 1.76
C TYR A 189 15.67 -10.84 2.13
N TRP A 190 15.11 -10.08 1.18
CA TRP A 190 14.59 -8.72 1.39
C TRP A 190 13.08 -8.60 1.13
N MET A 191 12.36 -9.73 1.05
CA MET A 191 10.91 -9.75 1.00
C MET A 191 10.33 -9.37 2.37
N ALA A 192 10.31 -8.06 2.64
CA ALA A 192 9.76 -7.47 3.85
C ALA A 192 8.22 -7.47 3.84
N TRP A 193 7.61 -6.96 4.90
CA TRP A 193 6.15 -6.88 5.04
C TRP A 193 5.53 -6.17 3.84
N GLY A 194 4.50 -6.78 3.25
CA GLY A 194 3.80 -6.27 2.07
C GLY A 194 4.56 -6.30 0.75
N ALA A 195 5.82 -6.76 0.72
CA ALA A 195 6.60 -6.87 -0.51
C ALA A 195 5.97 -7.84 -1.53
N SER A 196 5.30 -8.88 -1.03
CA SER A 196 4.61 -9.89 -1.84
C SER A 196 3.17 -9.54 -2.21
N SER A 197 2.69 -8.34 -1.85
CA SER A 197 1.41 -7.82 -2.36
C SER A 197 1.59 -7.38 -3.82
N PHE A 198 1.46 -8.34 -4.74
CA PHE A 198 1.69 -8.13 -6.17
C PHE A 198 0.69 -7.17 -6.83
N TYR A 199 -0.36 -6.78 -6.13
CA TYR A 199 -1.20 -5.65 -6.55
C TYR A 199 -0.42 -4.34 -6.64
N ASN A 200 0.64 -4.13 -5.85
CA ASN A 200 1.49 -2.94 -5.97
C ASN A 200 2.22 -2.90 -7.30
N GLN A 201 2.76 -4.04 -7.72
CA GLN A 201 3.44 -4.20 -9.00
C GLN A 201 2.43 -4.16 -10.15
N ALA A 202 1.22 -4.73 -9.98
CA ALA A 202 0.14 -4.61 -10.94
C ALA A 202 -0.29 -3.14 -11.15
N LYS A 203 -0.56 -2.39 -10.08
CA LYS A 203 -0.84 -0.94 -10.11
C LYS A 203 0.21 -0.19 -10.93
N PHE A 204 1.48 -0.47 -10.65
CA PHE A 204 2.60 0.15 -11.36
C PHE A 204 2.67 -0.22 -12.85
N LEU A 205 2.54 -1.50 -13.18
CA LEU A 205 2.53 -2.00 -14.56
C LEU A 205 1.35 -1.41 -15.35
N LEU A 206 0.17 -1.29 -14.74
CA LEU A 206 -1.01 -0.68 -15.37
C LEU A 206 -0.80 0.82 -15.63
N ILE A 207 -0.14 1.53 -14.71
CA ILE A 207 0.27 2.91 -14.95
C ILE A 207 1.25 2.99 -16.13
N ALA A 208 2.26 2.13 -16.20
CA ALA A 208 3.19 2.08 -17.31
C ALA A 208 2.51 1.72 -18.65
N HIS A 209 1.51 0.84 -18.62
CA HIS A 209 0.66 0.53 -19.78
C HIS A 209 -0.03 1.81 -20.29
N THR A 210 -0.69 2.57 -19.41
CA THR A 210 -1.33 3.84 -19.77
C THR A 210 -0.34 4.87 -20.33
N LEU A 211 0.90 4.90 -19.81
CA LEU A 211 1.92 5.86 -20.24
C LEU A 211 2.61 5.49 -21.56
N SER A 212 2.68 4.20 -21.91
CA SER A 212 3.46 3.69 -23.05
C SER A 212 2.62 3.09 -24.17
N GLY A 213 1.38 2.67 -23.89
CA GLY A 213 0.55 1.88 -24.79
C GLY A 213 1.02 0.43 -24.98
N MET A 214 1.99 -0.05 -24.19
CA MET A 214 2.51 -1.42 -24.34
C MET A 214 1.64 -2.44 -23.60
N ASP A 215 1.00 -3.35 -24.33
CA ASP A 215 0.10 -4.38 -23.76
C ASP A 215 0.83 -5.37 -22.84
N GLY A 216 2.11 -5.64 -23.08
CA GLY A 216 2.89 -6.56 -22.25
C GLY A 216 2.95 -6.17 -20.76
N PHE A 217 2.78 -4.88 -20.44
CA PHE A 217 2.66 -4.43 -19.05
C PHE A 217 1.32 -4.84 -18.43
N LYS A 218 0.21 -4.65 -19.16
CA LYS A 218 -1.12 -5.10 -18.73
C LYS A 218 -1.17 -6.62 -18.56
N ASP A 219 -0.57 -7.38 -19.49
CA ASP A 219 -0.48 -8.84 -19.37
C ASP A 219 0.29 -9.30 -18.13
N THR A 220 1.35 -8.57 -17.78
CA THR A 220 2.12 -8.85 -16.55
C THR A 220 1.33 -8.46 -15.31
N ALA A 221 0.57 -7.35 -15.35
CA ALA A 221 -0.31 -6.97 -14.24
C ALA A 221 -1.40 -8.02 -13.99
N LEU A 222 -1.98 -8.61 -15.06
CA LEU A 222 -2.95 -9.70 -14.94
C LEU A 222 -2.34 -10.93 -14.25
N LYS A 223 -1.13 -11.35 -14.61
CA LYS A 223 -0.41 -12.46 -13.93
C LYS A 223 -0.15 -12.18 -12.46
N ASN A 224 0.12 -10.93 -12.10
CA ASN A 224 0.23 -10.52 -10.70
C ASN A 224 -1.11 -10.64 -9.97
N CYS A 225 -2.21 -10.23 -10.60
CA CYS A 225 -3.56 -10.44 -10.05
C CYS A 225 -3.89 -11.93 -9.93
N ASP A 226 -3.57 -12.76 -10.92
CA ASP A 226 -3.76 -14.21 -10.86
C ASP A 226 -3.07 -14.80 -9.63
N PHE A 227 -1.81 -14.43 -9.38
CA PHE A 227 -1.09 -14.85 -8.18
C PHE A 227 -1.81 -14.40 -6.91
N MET A 228 -2.29 -13.15 -6.87
CA MET A 228 -3.03 -12.62 -5.72
C MET A 228 -4.39 -13.29 -5.50
N LEU A 229 -4.97 -13.91 -6.53
CA LEU A 229 -6.30 -14.51 -6.55
C LEU A 229 -6.29 -16.05 -6.42
N GLY A 230 -5.12 -16.68 -6.32
CA GLY A 230 -5.01 -18.12 -6.03
C GLY A 230 -4.10 -18.91 -6.97
N CYS A 231 -3.59 -18.32 -8.05
CA CYS A 231 -2.56 -18.93 -8.88
C CYS A 231 -1.19 -18.82 -8.20
N ASN A 232 -1.07 -19.42 -7.02
CA ASN A 232 0.14 -19.50 -6.21
C ASN A 232 0.20 -20.87 -5.51
N PRO A 233 1.35 -21.27 -4.93
CA PRO A 233 1.51 -22.59 -4.29
C PRO A 233 0.52 -22.94 -3.18
N MET A 234 -0.13 -21.93 -2.58
CA MET A 234 -1.12 -22.12 -1.53
C MET A 234 -2.54 -22.20 -2.08
N GLY A 235 -2.77 -22.03 -3.39
CA GLY A 235 -4.12 -22.06 -3.97
C GLY A 235 -5.06 -21.01 -3.35
N MET A 236 -4.50 -19.96 -2.77
CA MET A 236 -5.19 -19.05 -1.85
C MET A 236 -5.25 -17.64 -2.42
N SER A 237 -6.42 -17.00 -2.35
CA SER A 237 -6.52 -15.56 -2.56
C SER A 237 -5.96 -14.83 -1.34
N TRP A 238 -5.13 -13.81 -1.55
CA TRP A 238 -4.60 -12.98 -0.48
C TRP A 238 -5.58 -11.88 -0.01
N THR A 239 -6.84 -11.94 -0.45
CA THR A 239 -7.89 -10.98 -0.10
C THR A 239 -9.06 -11.71 0.54
N THR A 240 -9.46 -11.28 1.74
CA THR A 240 -10.58 -11.88 2.48
C THR A 240 -11.87 -11.89 1.65
N GLY A 241 -12.66 -12.95 1.75
CA GLY A 241 -13.95 -13.07 1.05
C GLY A 241 -13.86 -13.28 -0.47
N VAL A 242 -12.66 -13.30 -1.07
CA VAL A 242 -12.48 -13.48 -2.52
C VAL A 242 -12.04 -14.91 -2.83
N GLY A 243 -12.80 -15.59 -3.68
CA GLY A 243 -12.52 -16.98 -4.08
C GLY A 243 -12.97 -18.02 -3.05
N THR A 244 -12.44 -19.24 -3.19
CA THR A 244 -12.82 -20.40 -2.36
C THR A 244 -11.93 -20.57 -1.13
N CYS A 245 -10.68 -20.11 -1.17
CA CYS A 245 -9.72 -20.18 -0.07
C CYS A 245 -9.02 -18.82 0.08
N TYR A 246 -9.08 -18.24 1.27
CA TYR A 246 -8.48 -16.95 1.63
C TYR A 246 -8.10 -16.92 3.12
N PRO A 247 -7.28 -15.97 3.59
CA PRO A 247 -6.98 -15.79 5.00
C PRO A 247 -8.25 -15.57 5.83
N VAL A 248 -8.48 -16.45 6.81
CA VAL A 248 -9.67 -16.40 7.68
C VAL A 248 -9.39 -15.76 9.04
N ASP A 249 -8.13 -15.77 9.47
CA ASP A 249 -7.68 -15.15 10.71
C ASP A 249 -6.62 -14.08 10.39
N ILE A 250 -7.01 -12.80 10.49
CA ILE A 250 -6.18 -11.66 10.08
C ILE A 250 -6.08 -10.66 11.23
N GLN A 251 -5.02 -9.84 11.23
CA GLN A 251 -4.83 -8.83 12.27
C GLN A 251 -5.77 -7.63 12.03
N HIS A 252 -7.05 -7.83 12.33
CA HIS A 252 -8.13 -6.88 12.10
C HIS A 252 -9.09 -6.91 13.29
N GLY A 253 -8.93 -5.94 14.20
CA GLY A 253 -9.69 -5.88 15.45
C GLY A 253 -11.22 -6.11 15.31
N PRO A 254 -11.91 -5.49 14.33
CA PRO A 254 -13.32 -5.79 14.07
C PRO A 254 -13.58 -7.28 13.80
N SER A 255 -12.85 -7.90 12.88
CA SER A 255 -13.02 -9.33 12.55
C SER A 255 -12.57 -10.27 13.68
N GLU A 256 -11.67 -9.83 14.55
CA GLU A 256 -11.27 -10.60 15.73
C GLU A 256 -12.34 -10.58 16.85
N THR A 257 -13.28 -9.62 16.82
CA THR A 257 -14.16 -9.32 17.97
C THR A 257 -15.66 -9.31 17.67
N ASP A 258 -16.07 -9.36 16.40
CA ASP A 258 -17.48 -9.32 16.00
C ASP A 258 -18.22 -10.67 16.20
N GLY A 259 -17.50 -11.75 16.47
CA GLY A 259 -18.06 -13.08 16.68
C GLY A 259 -18.46 -13.81 15.39
N ILE A 260 -17.99 -13.33 14.23
CA ILE A 260 -18.24 -13.93 12.91
C ILE A 260 -16.96 -14.64 12.46
N ALA A 261 -17.07 -15.91 12.07
CA ALA A 261 -15.90 -16.71 11.66
C ALA A 261 -15.30 -16.23 10.33
N ASP A 262 -16.13 -15.75 9.40
CA ASP A 262 -15.67 -15.19 8.12
C ASP A 262 -15.27 -13.72 8.31
N PRO A 263 -14.01 -13.34 8.06
CA PRO A 263 -13.55 -11.98 8.30
C PRO A 263 -14.22 -10.98 7.34
N VAL A 264 -14.13 -9.69 7.68
CA VAL A 264 -14.63 -8.62 6.82
C VAL A 264 -14.02 -8.77 5.42
N PRO A 265 -14.84 -8.87 4.35
CA PRO A 265 -14.35 -9.17 3.01
C PRO A 265 -13.65 -7.97 2.36
N GLY A 266 -12.79 -8.24 1.37
CA GLY A 266 -12.10 -7.21 0.58
C GLY A 266 -10.78 -6.71 1.18
N ILE A 267 -10.27 -7.33 2.25
CA ILE A 267 -9.03 -6.94 2.90
C ILE A 267 -7.86 -7.75 2.34
N THR A 268 -6.96 -7.09 1.62
CA THR A 268 -5.71 -7.70 1.14
C THR A 268 -4.63 -7.62 2.23
N ILE A 269 -4.13 -8.77 2.70
CA ILE A 269 -3.06 -8.83 3.71
C ILE A 269 -1.66 -8.75 3.09
N TYR A 270 -0.63 -8.64 3.94
CA TYR A 270 0.76 -8.62 3.51
C TYR A 270 1.25 -9.93 2.88
N GLY A 271 0.72 -11.08 3.31
CA GLY A 271 1.04 -12.38 2.72
C GLY A 271 2.46 -12.84 3.04
N TYR A 272 3.22 -13.28 2.05
CA TYR A 272 4.54 -13.88 2.26
C TYR A 272 5.61 -12.86 2.65
N THR A 273 6.54 -13.30 3.49
CA THR A 273 7.81 -12.62 3.77
C THR A 273 8.99 -13.56 3.51
N GLY A 274 10.20 -13.01 3.53
CA GLY A 274 11.43 -13.73 3.22
C GLY A 274 11.77 -14.88 4.16
N GLY A 275 11.06 -15.01 5.29
CA GLY A 275 11.31 -16.05 6.28
C GLY A 275 10.03 -16.50 6.95
N VAL A 276 10.18 -17.53 7.77
CA VAL A 276 9.15 -17.97 8.70
C VAL A 276 9.20 -17.07 9.93
N ALA A 277 8.05 -16.72 10.51
CA ALA A 277 8.01 -15.96 11.76
C ALA A 277 8.80 -16.68 12.85
N ARG A 278 9.79 -16.00 13.43
CA ARG A 278 10.76 -16.61 14.36
C ARG A 278 10.09 -17.39 15.47
N ASP A 279 9.05 -16.80 16.06
CA ASP A 279 8.33 -17.35 17.22
C ASP A 279 7.46 -18.56 16.85
N LEU A 280 7.23 -18.79 15.54
CA LEU A 280 6.45 -19.91 15.01
C LEU A 280 7.32 -21.01 14.38
N THR A 281 8.63 -20.77 14.22
CA THR A 281 9.53 -21.75 13.56
C THR A 281 9.51 -23.11 14.23
N SER A 282 9.47 -23.15 15.56
CA SER A 282 9.40 -24.40 16.34
C SER A 282 8.08 -25.13 16.11
N LEU A 283 6.96 -24.42 16.05
CA LEU A 283 5.61 -24.99 15.88
C LEU A 283 5.42 -25.66 14.52
N ILE A 284 6.06 -25.11 13.49
CA ILE A 284 5.98 -25.64 12.12
C ILE A 284 6.71 -26.97 11.97
N TRP A 285 7.83 -27.14 12.66
CA TRP A 285 8.61 -28.39 12.57
C TRP A 285 8.17 -29.41 13.61
N THR A 286 7.78 -28.94 14.79
CA THR A 286 7.44 -29.77 15.94
C THR A 286 6.30 -29.18 16.78
N SER A 287 5.22 -29.93 16.98
CA SER A 287 4.17 -29.54 17.93
C SER A 287 4.15 -30.46 19.15
N PRO A 288 4.03 -29.93 20.38
CA PRO A 288 3.76 -30.74 21.55
C PRO A 288 2.31 -31.24 21.53
N ASP A 289 2.12 -32.55 21.36
CA ASP A 289 0.85 -33.25 21.55
C ASP A 289 0.80 -33.85 22.96
N ALA A 290 -0.26 -33.49 23.72
CA ALA A 290 -0.51 -33.98 25.07
C ALA A 290 -0.69 -35.51 25.15
N LYS A 291 -1.00 -36.20 24.04
CA LYS A 291 -1.19 -37.67 24.00
C LYS A 291 -0.04 -38.43 23.35
N LEU A 292 0.69 -37.82 22.42
CA LEU A 292 1.74 -38.49 21.61
C LEU A 292 3.17 -37.98 21.90
N GLY A 293 3.35 -36.99 22.76
CA GLY A 293 4.65 -36.33 22.96
C GLY A 293 4.89 -35.29 21.85
N THR A 294 6.14 -35.15 21.37
CA THR A 294 6.43 -34.19 20.29
C THR A 294 6.15 -34.81 18.92
N LEU A 295 5.18 -34.27 18.18
CA LEU A 295 4.96 -34.60 16.76
C LEU A 295 5.95 -33.81 15.91
N THR A 296 6.68 -34.47 15.02
CA THR A 296 7.56 -33.82 14.03
C THR A 296 6.90 -33.87 12.65
N PHE A 297 6.49 -32.72 12.12
CA PHE A 297 5.85 -32.62 10.80
C PHE A 297 6.87 -32.53 9.67
N MET A 298 8.06 -32.02 9.96
CA MET A 298 9.15 -31.88 8.99
C MET A 298 10.47 -32.38 9.56
N PRO A 299 11.15 -33.32 8.89
CA PRO A 299 12.49 -33.74 9.29
C PRO A 299 13.44 -32.55 9.35
N LYS A 300 14.39 -32.54 10.30
CA LYS A 300 15.39 -31.48 10.45
C LYS A 300 16.22 -31.22 9.19
N ALA A 301 16.38 -32.23 8.33
CA ALA A 301 17.05 -32.12 7.02
C ALA A 301 16.24 -31.33 5.98
N ASN A 302 14.94 -31.15 6.18
CA ASN A 302 14.01 -30.52 5.23
C ASN A 302 13.49 -29.16 5.73
N THR A 303 14.16 -28.50 6.67
CA THR A 303 13.69 -27.23 7.28
C THR A 303 13.68 -26.04 6.32
N TYR A 304 14.22 -26.19 5.11
CA TYR A 304 14.10 -25.18 4.05
C TYR A 304 12.73 -25.28 3.37
N LEU A 305 11.79 -24.43 3.82
CA LEU A 305 10.52 -24.23 3.14
C LEU A 305 10.71 -23.35 1.90
N PRO A 306 10.13 -23.67 0.74
CA PRO A 306 10.05 -22.73 -0.39
C PRO A 306 9.39 -21.42 0.04
N VAL A 307 9.86 -20.27 -0.46
CA VAL A 307 9.40 -18.93 -0.03
C VAL A 307 7.88 -18.78 -0.06
N TRP A 308 7.23 -19.30 -1.10
CA TRP A 308 5.78 -19.27 -1.30
C TRP A 308 5.00 -20.30 -0.47
N ASN A 309 5.65 -20.98 0.47
CA ASN A 309 5.03 -21.85 1.47
C ASN A 309 5.36 -21.38 2.90
N ARG A 310 5.96 -20.19 3.06
CA ARG A 310 6.36 -19.65 4.38
C ARG A 310 5.28 -18.78 5.03
N TRP A 311 4.07 -18.76 4.50
CA TRP A 311 2.97 -18.06 5.16
C TRP A 311 2.51 -18.83 6.40
N SER A 312 2.30 -18.13 7.50
CA SER A 312 1.82 -18.67 8.76
C SER A 312 0.80 -17.72 9.37
N CYS A 313 -0.43 -18.21 9.47
CA CYS A 313 -1.58 -17.44 9.90
C CYS A 313 -1.64 -17.41 11.43
N HIS A 314 -1.06 -16.37 12.03
CA HIS A 314 -1.06 -16.17 13.49
C HIS A 314 -0.97 -14.66 13.77
N PRO A 315 -2.08 -13.91 13.63
CA PRO A 315 -2.05 -12.45 13.59
C PRO A 315 -1.43 -11.78 14.82
N SER A 316 -1.56 -12.39 16.00
CA SER A 316 -0.93 -11.90 17.23
C SER A 316 0.60 -12.05 17.31
N SER A 317 1.18 -13.00 16.56
CA SER A 317 2.62 -13.32 16.58
C SER A 317 3.32 -13.02 15.26
N ASN A 318 2.56 -12.84 14.18
CA ASN A 318 3.06 -12.68 12.83
C ASN A 318 2.34 -11.56 12.07
N ALA A 319 2.39 -10.36 12.64
CA ALA A 319 1.92 -9.13 12.01
C ALA A 319 2.45 -8.98 10.57
N GLY A 320 3.73 -9.31 10.37
CA GLY A 320 4.39 -9.16 9.07
C GLY A 320 3.76 -9.89 7.89
N GLN A 321 2.95 -10.91 8.15
CA GLN A 321 2.26 -11.70 7.13
C GLN A 321 0.74 -11.58 7.21
N CYS A 322 0.17 -11.33 8.40
CA CYS A 322 -1.28 -11.35 8.66
C CYS A 322 -1.91 -9.96 8.81
N GLU A 323 -1.09 -8.91 8.89
CA GLU A 323 -1.54 -7.52 8.91
C GLU A 323 -1.79 -7.00 7.49
N PHE A 324 -2.41 -5.84 7.42
CA PHE A 324 -2.62 -5.07 6.22
C PHE A 324 -2.57 -3.57 6.56
N THR A 325 -2.38 -2.73 5.55
CA THR A 325 -2.65 -1.30 5.69
C THR A 325 -3.37 -0.78 4.46
N ILE A 326 -4.12 0.30 4.65
CA ILE A 326 -4.85 0.93 3.55
C ILE A 326 -3.91 1.33 2.40
N HIS A 327 -2.75 1.90 2.73
CA HIS A 327 -1.85 2.43 1.71
C HIS A 327 -0.95 1.36 1.08
N GLU A 328 -0.45 0.37 1.84
CA GLU A 328 0.49 -0.61 1.28
C GLU A 328 -0.18 -1.79 0.58
N THR A 329 -1.43 -2.15 0.90
CA THR A 329 -2.09 -3.32 0.28
C THR A 329 -3.44 -3.01 -0.34
N VAL A 330 -4.35 -2.42 0.44
CA VAL A 330 -5.76 -2.24 0.01
C VAL A 330 -5.89 -1.24 -1.15
N SER A 331 -5.17 -0.12 -1.10
CA SER A 331 -5.23 0.89 -2.16
C SER A 331 -4.78 0.33 -3.52
N ALA A 332 -3.77 -0.54 -3.52
CA ALA A 332 -3.24 -1.14 -4.73
C ALA A 332 -4.16 -2.21 -5.28
N SER A 333 -4.81 -3.01 -4.42
CA SER A 333 -5.79 -4.01 -4.87
C SER A 333 -7.00 -3.33 -5.50
N ILE A 334 -7.54 -2.29 -4.87
CA ILE A 334 -8.62 -1.47 -5.43
C ILE A 334 -8.21 -0.88 -6.79
N PHE A 335 -7.03 -0.24 -6.86
CA PHE A 335 -6.57 0.38 -8.11
C PHE A 335 -6.41 -0.65 -9.24
N ALA A 336 -5.68 -1.73 -8.98
CA ALA A 336 -5.35 -2.72 -10.00
C ALA A 336 -6.61 -3.43 -10.51
N THR A 337 -7.52 -3.82 -9.62
CA THR A 337 -8.78 -4.45 -10.00
C THR A 337 -9.69 -3.48 -10.75
N ALA A 338 -9.84 -2.22 -10.28
CA ALA A 338 -10.65 -1.21 -10.96
C ALA A 338 -10.18 -0.92 -12.40
N MET A 339 -8.87 -0.87 -12.63
CA MET A 339 -8.29 -0.66 -13.97
C MET A 339 -8.46 -1.86 -14.92
N LEU A 340 -8.77 -3.03 -14.37
CA LEU A 340 -8.97 -4.27 -15.13
C LEU A 340 -10.45 -4.63 -15.31
N LEU A 341 -11.36 -3.99 -14.56
CA LEU A 341 -12.80 -4.15 -14.75
C LEU A 341 -13.23 -3.57 -16.11
N PRO A 342 -14.17 -4.21 -16.81
CA PRO A 342 -14.73 -3.64 -18.02
C PRO A 342 -15.59 -2.41 -17.69
N ASP A 343 -15.68 -1.48 -18.64
CA ASP A 343 -16.51 -0.30 -18.52
C ASP A 343 -17.97 -0.69 -18.21
N GLY A 344 -18.57 0.01 -17.24
CA GLY A 344 -19.96 -0.22 -16.82
C GLY A 344 -20.17 -1.50 -16.00
N TRP A 345 -19.11 -2.18 -15.55
CA TRP A 345 -19.25 -3.31 -14.63
C TRP A 345 -19.99 -2.90 -13.35
N MET A 346 -20.96 -3.73 -12.96
CA MET A 346 -21.70 -3.59 -11.71
C MET A 346 -21.71 -4.95 -11.00
N PRO A 347 -21.68 -4.98 -9.66
CA PRO A 347 -21.75 -6.24 -8.93
C PRO A 347 -23.09 -6.93 -9.19
N SER A 348 -23.06 -8.26 -9.27
CA SER A 348 -24.28 -9.07 -9.37
C SER A 348 -25.13 -8.93 -8.10
N GLU A 349 -26.44 -9.24 -8.20
CA GLU A 349 -27.30 -9.25 -7.01
C GLU A 349 -26.82 -10.26 -5.97
N GLU A 350 -26.25 -11.39 -6.39
CA GLU A 350 -25.61 -12.35 -5.49
C GLU A 350 -24.46 -11.71 -4.71
N LEU A 351 -23.56 -10.98 -5.37
CA LEU A 351 -22.43 -10.32 -4.73
C LEU A 351 -22.89 -9.19 -3.79
N LYS A 352 -23.93 -8.44 -4.15
CA LYS A 352 -24.49 -7.39 -3.28
C LYS A 352 -25.13 -7.94 -2.00
N ASN A 353 -25.65 -9.16 -2.06
CA ASN A 353 -26.36 -9.81 -0.96
C ASN A 353 -25.52 -10.91 -0.28
N SER A 354 -24.24 -11.03 -0.62
CA SER A 354 -23.35 -12.04 -0.05
C SER A 354 -23.31 -11.93 1.46
N GLN A 355 -23.45 -13.08 2.14
CA GLN A 355 -23.37 -13.18 3.60
C GLN A 355 -22.04 -13.84 4.00
N PRO A 356 -21.59 -13.63 5.26
CA PRO A 356 -20.50 -14.41 5.85
C PRO A 356 -20.72 -15.92 5.64
N LYS A 357 -19.64 -16.63 5.28
CA LYS A 357 -19.68 -18.09 5.13
C LYS A 357 -19.71 -18.78 6.50
N ASP A 358 -20.35 -19.95 6.53
CA ASP A 358 -20.23 -20.86 7.67
C ASP A 358 -18.77 -21.32 7.84
N GLU A 359 -18.33 -21.54 9.08
CA GLU A 359 -16.97 -21.99 9.40
C GLU A 359 -16.52 -23.23 8.62
N LYS A 360 -17.44 -24.19 8.41
CA LYS A 360 -17.18 -25.42 7.63
C LYS A 360 -16.81 -25.15 6.15
N ASP A 361 -17.20 -24.00 5.61
CA ASP A 361 -16.98 -23.59 4.22
C ASP A 361 -15.77 -22.65 4.07
N LEU A 362 -15.09 -22.35 5.18
CA LEU A 362 -13.90 -21.50 5.24
C LEU A 362 -12.62 -22.33 5.05
N PHE A 363 -12.31 -22.69 3.80
CA PHE A 363 -11.12 -23.47 3.45
C PHE A 363 -9.78 -22.82 3.82
N GLY A 364 -9.77 -21.53 4.19
CA GLY A 364 -8.59 -20.86 4.75
C GLY A 364 -8.06 -21.53 6.02
N TYR A 365 -8.92 -22.17 6.81
CA TYR A 365 -8.54 -22.92 8.01
C TYR A 365 -7.62 -24.11 7.72
N TRP A 366 -7.59 -24.65 6.50
CA TRP A 366 -6.67 -25.73 6.15
C TRP A 366 -5.19 -25.37 6.34
N TYR A 367 -4.88 -24.08 6.25
CA TYR A 367 -3.53 -23.56 6.40
C TYR A 367 -3.23 -23.05 7.82
N LEU A 368 -4.16 -23.23 8.75
CA LEU A 368 -3.99 -23.00 10.17
C LEU A 368 -3.52 -24.30 10.87
N PRO A 369 -2.66 -24.20 11.90
CA PRO A 369 -2.09 -25.35 12.60
C PRO A 369 -3.10 -26.16 13.42
#